data_AF-A0A4Q2YV48-F1
#
_entry.id   AF-A0A4Q2YV48-F1
#
_cell.length_a   1.000
_cell.length_b   1.000
_cell.length_c   1.000
_cell.angle_alpha   90.00
_cell.angle_beta   90.00
_cell.angle_gamma   90.00
#
_symmetry.space_group_name_H-M   'P 1'
#
loop_
_entity.id
_entity.type
_entity.pdbx_description
1 polymer ?
#
loop_
_entity_poly.entity_id
_entity_poly.type
_entity_poly.pdbx_seq_one_letter_code
_entity_poly.pdbx_strand_id
1 'polypeptide(L)'
;MTIRVFAALTPLLLISCGGGDGGGGTPPAANAPPTFTSLQTASVTENSTAAYQATASDPDGNALTFAIDGGADAARFSITAAGALRFNEAPDYDLPGDADG
;
A
#
# COMPACT_ATOMS: atom_id res chain seq x y z
N MET A 1 3.45 13.90 11.81
CA MET A 1 3.51 13.41 10.42
C MET A 1 3.12 11.93 10.38
N THR A 2 1.89 11.59 9.98
CA THR A 2 1.45 10.18 9.88
C THR A 2 0.75 9.96 8.55
N ILE A 3 1.37 9.15 7.69
CA ILE A 3 0.85 8.72 6.39
C ILE A 3 0.30 7.31 6.51
N ARG A 4 -0.90 7.09 5.99
CA ARG A 4 -1.55 5.78 6.00
C ARG A 4 -1.38 5.15 4.62
N VAL A 5 -0.52 4.14 4.50
CA VAL A 5 -0.36 3.36 3.28
C VAL A 5 -1.23 2.12 3.37
N PHE A 6 -1.95 1.81 2.29
CA PHE A 6 -2.81 0.64 2.16
C PHE A 6 -2.39 -0.21 0.96
N ALA A 7 -2.47 -1.54 1.11
CA ALA A 7 -2.21 -2.51 0.05
C ALA A 7 -3.53 -3.17 -0.36
N ALA A 8 -3.90 -3.02 -1.63
CA ALA A 8 -5.08 -3.61 -2.25
C ALA A 8 -4.71 -4.87 -3.03
N LEU A 9 -5.60 -5.86 -2.99
CA LEU A 9 -5.63 -7.01 -3.89
C LEU A 9 -6.68 -6.76 -4.96
N THR A 10 -6.41 -7.14 -6.20
CA THR A 10 -7.40 -7.04 -7.28
C THR A 10 -8.23 -8.33 -7.31
N PRO A 11 -9.49 -8.35 -6.81
CA PRO A 11 -10.27 -9.58 -6.79
C PRO A 11 -10.70 -9.96 -8.22
N LEU A 12 -10.20 -11.10 -8.70
CA LEU A 12 -10.67 -11.69 -9.96
C LEU A 12 -11.96 -12.47 -9.70
N LEU A 13 -13.10 -11.76 -9.67
CA LEU A 13 -14.42 -12.38 -9.54
C LEU A 13 -14.85 -12.99 -10.88
N LEU A 14 -14.54 -14.27 -11.09
CA LEU A 14 -15.13 -15.07 -12.15
C LEU A 14 -16.43 -15.71 -11.62
N ILE A 15 -17.56 -15.03 -11.86
CA ILE A 15 -18.88 -15.65 -11.82
C ILE A 15 -18.97 -16.55 -13.06
N SER A 16 -18.67 -17.84 -12.86
CA SER A 16 -19.08 -18.89 -13.79
C SER A 16 -20.48 -19.34 -13.38
N CYS A 17 -21.48 -19.04 -14.21
CA CYS A 17 -22.79 -19.66 -14.06
C CYS A 17 -22.74 -21.08 -14.67
N GLY A 18 -23.10 -22.10 -13.90
CA GLY A 18 -23.21 -23.47 -14.41
C GLY A 18 -23.75 -24.40 -13.33
N GLY A 19 -24.97 -24.90 -13.54
CA GLY A 19 -25.74 -25.65 -12.55
C GLY A 19 -25.24 -27.05 -12.22
N GLY A 20 -25.63 -27.50 -11.01
CA GLY A 20 -25.86 -28.88 -10.57
C GLY A 20 -24.74 -29.90 -10.78
N ASP A 21 -24.09 -30.32 -9.70
CA ASP A 21 -24.05 -31.72 -9.23
C ASP A 21 -22.93 -31.95 -8.17
N GLY A 22 -23.34 -32.01 -6.89
CA GLY A 22 -22.90 -33.01 -5.90
C GLY A 22 -21.43 -33.20 -5.49
N GLY A 23 -20.44 -32.46 -5.98
CA GLY A 23 -19.04 -32.65 -5.61
C GLY A 23 -18.60 -31.81 -4.40
N GLY A 24 -18.32 -32.45 -3.26
CA GLY A 24 -17.74 -31.83 -2.06
C GLY A 24 -16.30 -31.34 -2.25
N GLY A 25 -16.06 -30.49 -3.24
CA GLY A 25 -14.88 -29.65 -3.30
C GLY A 25 -14.99 -28.63 -2.17
N THR A 26 -14.06 -28.66 -1.22
CA THR A 26 -13.84 -27.52 -0.34
C THR A 26 -13.84 -26.26 -1.21
N PRO A 27 -14.68 -25.24 -0.91
CA PRO A 27 -14.63 -23.98 -1.65
C PRO A 27 -13.17 -23.55 -1.78
N PRO A 28 -12.73 -23.04 -2.95
CA PRO A 28 -11.39 -22.48 -3.05
C PRO A 28 -11.21 -21.54 -1.86
N ALA A 29 -10.09 -21.69 -1.16
CA ALA A 29 -9.83 -20.93 0.06
C ALA A 29 -10.13 -19.46 -0.22
N ALA A 30 -10.95 -18.84 0.64
CA ALA A 30 -11.27 -17.44 0.49
C ALA A 30 -9.96 -16.65 0.53
N ASN A 31 -9.79 -15.73 -0.43
CA ASN A 31 -8.59 -14.93 -0.53
C ASN A 31 -8.32 -14.19 0.78
N ALA A 32 -7.14 -14.38 1.34
CA ALA A 32 -6.69 -13.67 2.52
C ALA A 32 -6.33 -12.21 2.14
N PRO A 33 -6.48 -11.24 3.06
CA PRO A 33 -6.00 -9.89 2.84
C PRO A 33 -4.46 -9.84 2.88
N PRO A 34 -3.83 -8.84 2.26
CA PRO A 34 -2.39 -8.72 2.30
C PRO A 34 -1.96 -8.11 3.64
N THR A 35 -0.72 -8.38 4.04
CA THR A 35 -0.17 -7.87 5.30
C THR A 35 1.12 -7.11 5.03
N PHE A 36 1.25 -5.91 5.61
CA PHE A 36 2.49 -5.14 5.54
C PHE A 36 3.59 -5.84 6.34
N THR A 37 4.73 -6.06 5.70
CA THR A 37 5.95 -6.56 6.33
C THR A 37 6.96 -5.43 6.61
N SER A 38 6.75 -4.25 6.01
CA SER A 38 7.58 -3.08 6.22
C SER A 38 7.21 -2.31 7.50
N LEU A 39 8.16 -1.55 8.04
CA LEU A 39 7.99 -0.77 9.29
C LEU A 39 7.00 0.38 9.09
N GLN A 40 6.09 0.63 10.03
CA GLN A 40 5.10 1.71 9.92
C GLN A 40 5.70 3.12 10.02
N THR A 41 7.01 3.23 10.30
CA THR A 41 7.74 4.48 10.45
C THR A 41 9.06 4.39 9.68
N ALA A 42 9.41 5.47 8.99
CA ALA A 42 10.66 5.61 8.27
C ALA A 42 11.35 6.92 8.64
N SER A 43 12.68 6.89 8.79
CA SER A 43 13.50 8.09 8.94
C SER A 43 14.19 8.36 7.61
N VAL A 44 14.07 9.59 7.12
CA VAL A 44 14.56 9.97 5.79
C VAL A 44 15.63 11.04 5.95
N THR A 45 16.73 10.89 5.24
CA THR A 45 17.77 11.92 5.16
C THR A 45 17.22 13.16 4.46
N GLU A 46 17.50 14.33 5.02
CA GLU A 46 17.16 15.65 4.49
C GLU A 46 17.64 15.78 3.03
N ASN A 47 16.94 16.58 2.21
CA ASN A 47 17.19 16.71 0.77
C ASN A 47 17.03 15.42 -0.07
N SER A 48 16.49 14.33 0.51
CA SER A 48 16.15 13.11 -0.22
C SER A 48 14.66 13.01 -0.49
N THR A 49 14.31 12.73 -1.73
CA THR A 49 12.91 12.45 -2.12
C THR A 49 12.51 11.02 -1.83
N ALA A 50 13.46 10.10 -1.64
CA ALA A 50 13.16 8.70 -1.35
C ALA A 50 12.79 8.55 0.12
N ALA A 51 11.49 8.40 0.41
CA ALA A 51 11.01 8.39 1.78
C ALA A 51 11.04 6.98 2.38
N TYR A 52 10.51 6.02 1.65
CA TYR A 52 10.24 4.71 2.22
C TYR A 52 9.93 3.67 1.15
N GLN A 53 10.20 2.41 1.46
CA GLN A 53 9.80 1.28 0.64
C GLN A 53 8.77 0.46 1.40
N ALA A 54 7.51 0.56 0.97
CA ALA A 54 6.44 -0.27 1.48
C ALA A 54 6.60 -1.69 0.93
N THR A 55 6.56 -2.67 1.83
CA THR A 55 6.53 -4.09 1.48
C THR A 55 5.35 -4.74 2.16
N ALA A 56 4.60 -5.51 1.40
CA ALA A 56 3.50 -6.33 1.88
C ALA A 56 3.57 -7.70 1.21
N SER A 57 3.03 -8.70 1.90
CA SER A 57 2.91 -10.06 1.39
C SER A 57 1.45 -10.50 1.41
N ASP A 58 1.05 -11.14 0.33
CA ASP A 58 -0.23 -11.83 0.23
C ASP A 58 -0.03 -13.33 0.44
N PRO A 59 -0.77 -13.97 1.36
CA PRO A 59 -0.67 -15.42 1.57
C PRO A 59 -1.04 -16.24 0.33
N ASP A 60 -1.91 -15.71 -0.53
CA ASP A 60 -2.37 -16.36 -1.76
C ASP A 60 -1.49 -16.03 -2.98
N GLY A 61 -0.46 -15.17 -2.82
CA GLY A 61 0.49 -14.82 -3.87
C GLY A 61 -0.06 -13.86 -4.93
N ASN A 62 -1.16 -13.16 -4.65
CA ASN A 62 -1.73 -12.20 -5.58
C ASN A 62 -0.85 -10.96 -5.78
N ALA A 63 -1.03 -10.32 -6.93
CA ALA A 63 -0.44 -9.02 -7.19
C ALA A 63 -1.02 -7.96 -6.23
N LEU A 64 -0.11 -7.20 -5.62
CA LEU A 64 -0.43 -6.13 -4.68
C LEU A 64 -0.29 -4.78 -5.35
N THR A 65 -1.20 -3.87 -5.01
CA THR A 65 -1.08 -2.45 -5.37
C THR A 65 -1.04 -1.63 -4.09
N PHE A 66 -0.10 -0.70 -4.00
CA PHE A 66 -0.01 0.23 -2.87
C PHE A 66 -0.62 1.59 -3.21
N ALA A 67 -1.34 2.17 -2.26
CA ALA A 67 -1.91 3.50 -2.35
C ALA A 67 -1.84 4.23 -0.99
N ILE A 68 -1.87 5.56 -1.02
CA ILE A 68 -1.95 6.38 0.19
C ILE A 68 -3.43 6.60 0.52
N ASP A 69 -3.88 6.09 1.67
CA ASP A 69 -5.24 6.21 2.20
C ASP A 69 -5.31 7.33 3.24
N GLY A 70 -4.95 8.54 2.81
CA GLY A 70 -5.01 9.76 3.61
C GLY A 70 -3.86 10.00 4.59
N GLY A 71 -4.06 11.02 5.42
CA GLY A 71 -3.03 11.65 6.26
C GLY A 71 -2.93 13.14 5.95
N ALA A 72 -2.59 13.97 6.94
CA ALA A 72 -2.45 15.42 6.77
C ALA A 72 -1.46 15.77 5.64
N ASP A 73 -0.43 14.94 5.50
CA ASP A 73 0.65 15.13 4.55
C ASP A 73 0.45 14.34 3.25
N ALA A 74 -0.68 13.65 3.03
CA ALA A 74 -0.85 12.75 1.88
C ALA A 74 -0.59 13.43 0.52
N ALA A 75 -0.90 14.72 0.39
CA ALA A 75 -0.64 15.51 -0.82
C ALA A 75 0.85 15.82 -1.07
N ARG A 76 1.71 15.65 -0.07
CA ARG A 76 3.17 15.83 -0.16
C ARG A 76 3.90 14.56 -0.56
N PHE A 77 3.21 13.43 -0.67
CA PHE A 77 3.80 12.13 -0.98
C PHE A 77 3.15 11.50 -2.21
N SER A 78 3.94 10.66 -2.86
CA SER A 78 3.47 9.76 -3.91
C SER A 78 3.97 8.35 -3.61
N ILE A 79 3.14 7.33 -3.86
CA ILE A 79 3.57 5.94 -3.79
C ILE A 79 3.40 5.28 -5.17
N THR A 80 4.35 4.45 -5.56
CA THR A 80 4.22 3.62 -6.76
C THR A 80 3.47 2.32 -6.44
N ALA A 81 2.93 1.65 -7.46
CA ALA A 81 2.32 0.32 -7.29
C ALA A 81 3.32 -0.74 -6.78
N ALA A 82 4.63 -0.47 -6.88
CA ALA A 82 5.69 -1.30 -6.30
C ALA A 82 6.02 -0.95 -4.83
N GLY A 83 5.28 -0.02 -4.23
CA GLY A 83 5.44 0.38 -2.83
C GLY A 83 6.50 1.46 -2.59
N ALA A 84 7.10 2.04 -3.63
CA ALA A 84 8.11 3.08 -3.45
C ALA A 84 7.42 4.39 -3.09
N LEU A 85 7.50 4.77 -1.81
CA LEU A 85 6.98 6.04 -1.29
C LEU A 85 8.06 7.11 -1.41
N ARG A 86 7.69 8.23 -2.03
CA ARG A 86 8.55 9.39 -2.23
C ARG A 86 7.85 10.66 -1.82
N PHE A 87 8.64 11.65 -1.43
CA PHE A 87 8.18 13.02 -1.34
C PHE A 87 7.99 13.61 -2.74
N ASN A 88 6.96 14.42 -2.91
CA ASN A 88 6.75 15.22 -4.12
C ASN A 88 7.73 16.39 -4.19
N GLU A 89 8.14 16.88 -3.03
CA GLU A 89 9.12 17.96 -2.84
C GLU A 89 10.05 17.55 -1.70
N ALA A 90 11.37 17.69 -1.89
CA ALA A 90 12.32 17.26 -0.88
C ALA A 90 12.10 18.03 0.44
N PRO A 91 12.15 17.36 1.60
CA PRO A 91 12.07 18.05 2.89
C PRO A 91 13.23 19.04 3.00
N ASP A 92 12.92 20.32 3.10
CA ASP A 92 13.86 21.41 3.42
C ASP A 92 13.59 21.84 4.86
N TYR A 93 14.49 21.47 5.77
CA TYR A 93 14.39 21.80 7.19
C TYR A 93 14.77 23.26 7.49
N ASP A 94 15.43 23.97 6.57
CA ASP A 94 15.78 25.39 6.71
C ASP A 94 14.66 26.31 6.18
N LEU A 95 13.70 25.76 5.43
CA LEU A 95 12.47 26.40 4.98
C LEU A 95 11.28 25.45 5.15
N PRO A 96 10.77 25.26 6.38
CA PRO A 96 9.60 24.42 6.62
C PRO A 96 8.42 24.91 5.78
N GLY A 97 8.03 24.11 4.79
CA GLY A 97 6.82 24.32 4.00
C GLY A 97 5.54 23.88 4.73
N ASP A 98 5.65 23.50 6.00
CA ASP A 98 4.54 23.16 6.88
C ASP A 98 4.18 24.33 7.81
N ALA A 99 2.95 24.31 8.32
CA ALA A 99 2.35 25.46 8.99
C ALA A 99 2.89 25.73 10.41
N ASP A 100 3.82 24.90 10.90
CA ASP A 100 4.13 24.84 12.33
C ASP A 100 5.53 25.31 12.71
N GLY A 101 6.36 25.80 11.78
CA GLY A 101 7.55 26.64 12.05
C GLY A 101 8.62 26.05 12.95
#